data_AF-A0A1M6PKU0-F1
#
_entry.id   AF-A0A1M6PKU0-F1
#
_cell.length_a   1.000
_cell.length_b   1.000
_cell.length_c   1.000
_cell.angle_alpha   90.00
_cell.angle_beta   90.00
_cell.angle_gamma   90.00
#
_symmetry.space_group_name_H-M   'P 1'
#
loop_
_entity.id
_entity.type
_entity.pdbx_description
1 polymer ?
#
loop_
_entity_poly.entity_id
_entity_poly.type
_entity_poly.pdbx_seq_one_letter_code
_entity_poly.pdbx_strand_id
1 'polypeptide(L)'
;MKTHSFLKTFLFLFCLLLVNNCKNDNGVEDETESIVETLKAARYQIITFDAKGAIYNQDYDITIDGKKTKGKSIENDKITISIPYDTKLGANTMVISNLNQTIPIEISDTTLADTPKNIINDYLSLINTYTDNLENNESTSSLKSNILNFKTVFNNASEKDQATAAKFYLANKDLYQYILKENVLKITDDDPNALGNEKLLKLKASMYFLGVCGVALWILPDPIEKSIAAVGVLICLNKCKQYAGGFANLKLVVLNQFMTSNKAEITFTSEQSKILNYSMSRRSVTSQDQSNASSFPNFTNFFSQFSSLKNWHSKINTQLDWMNKNIPFCNFTITDPQTLPPAATPADLAATKAMFDKTRFSVASTDVALDNISFDSEGKIKMNLKLKNPTATVPVTTYVTVDYNDDYNKISNRFDVKVIPKNAFTIEGNWKFTIIENEPADQWNTDTYTCPGQREDQFFSGQATFTANTMKINIAEKYRYYNYGPQCNILEYKEPTGWQTITANHNNTIEANSLKLTGGTGINDENYTWSFSDGVITILDPNTITLTYSFYDGYEMVNMYYKLVRQ
;
A
#
# COMPACT_ATOMS: atom_id res chain seq x y z
N MET A 1 -11.60 -20.07 46.41
CA MET A 1 -10.81 -18.88 46.02
C MET A 1 -9.34 -19.29 45.86
N LYS A 2 -8.98 -19.89 44.71
CA LYS A 2 -7.60 -20.25 44.27
C LYS A 2 -7.70 -21.03 42.92
N THR A 3 -8.06 -20.36 41.82
CA THR A 3 -8.05 -20.96 40.46
C THR A 3 -7.69 -19.98 39.34
N HIS A 4 -7.27 -18.75 39.66
CA HIS A 4 -6.92 -17.74 38.64
C HIS A 4 -5.45 -17.76 38.16
N SER A 5 -4.62 -18.69 38.66
CA SER A 5 -3.18 -18.74 38.30
C SER A 5 -2.91 -19.46 36.98
N PHE A 6 -3.67 -20.53 36.66
CA PHE A 6 -3.39 -21.37 35.48
C PHE A 6 -3.78 -20.69 34.17
N LEU A 7 -4.86 -19.90 34.18
CA LEU A 7 -5.35 -19.13 33.04
C LEU A 7 -4.37 -18.01 32.63
N LYS A 8 -3.66 -17.40 33.59
CA LYS A 8 -2.64 -16.38 33.29
C LYS A 8 -1.39 -17.00 32.67
N THR A 9 -0.96 -18.17 33.13
CA THR A 9 0.20 -18.88 32.57
C THR A 9 -0.09 -19.41 31.15
N PHE A 10 -1.29 -19.94 30.90
CA PHE A 10 -1.68 -20.42 29.56
C PHE A 10 -1.91 -19.28 28.55
N LEU A 11 -2.47 -18.15 29.00
CA LEU A 11 -2.63 -16.94 28.16
C LEU A 11 -1.28 -16.27 27.86
N PHE A 12 -0.34 -16.28 28.80
CA PHE A 12 1.01 -15.73 28.60
C PHE A 12 1.86 -16.60 27.66
N LEU A 13 1.73 -17.93 27.73
CA LEU A 13 2.38 -18.85 26.80
C LEU A 13 1.81 -18.70 25.37
N PHE A 14 0.48 -18.53 25.22
CA PHE A 14 -0.15 -18.34 23.92
C PHE A 14 0.19 -16.97 23.30
N CYS A 15 0.35 -15.91 24.10
CA CYS A 15 0.81 -14.61 23.63
C CYS A 15 2.29 -14.60 23.22
N LEU A 16 3.17 -15.35 23.90
CA LEU A 16 4.59 -15.47 23.54
C LEU A 16 4.82 -16.30 22.27
N LEU A 17 3.98 -17.31 22.01
CA LEU A 17 4.09 -18.19 20.84
C LEU A 17 3.71 -17.53 19.50
N LEU A 18 3.07 -16.36 19.52
CA LEU A 18 2.66 -15.64 18.31
C LEU A 18 3.67 -14.58 17.85
N VAL A 19 4.66 -14.23 18.68
CA VAL A 19 5.69 -13.22 18.38
C VAL A 19 7.01 -13.83 17.88
N ASN A 20 7.23 -15.13 18.07
CA ASN A 20 8.53 -15.78 17.81
C ASN A 20 8.72 -16.39 16.40
N ASN A 21 7.92 -16.00 15.40
CA ASN A 21 8.19 -16.40 14.00
C ASN A 21 9.10 -15.43 13.22
N CYS A 22 9.81 -14.53 13.90
CA CYS A 22 11.05 -13.94 13.39
C CYS A 22 12.23 -14.74 13.91
N LYS A 23 12.68 -15.76 13.15
CA LYS A 23 14.02 -16.34 13.33
C LYS A 23 15.05 -15.27 12.95
N ASN A 24 15.73 -14.72 13.94
CA ASN A 24 17.09 -14.27 13.74
C ASN A 24 18.01 -15.47 13.99
N ASP A 25 18.61 -15.96 12.91
CA ASP A 25 19.78 -16.82 12.97
C ASP A 25 20.87 -16.10 13.76
N ASN A 26 21.43 -16.80 14.75
CA ASN A 26 22.79 -16.71 15.32
C ASN A 26 22.76 -16.92 16.84
N GLY A 27 23.27 -18.06 17.31
CA GLY A 27 23.64 -18.23 18.71
C GLY A 27 23.63 -19.67 19.22
N VAL A 28 24.74 -20.36 18.97
CA VAL A 28 25.40 -21.45 19.73
C VAL A 28 24.54 -22.26 20.72
N GLU A 29 24.50 -23.57 20.46
CA GLU A 29 24.04 -24.63 21.35
C GLU A 29 24.68 -24.55 22.74
N ASP A 30 23.86 -24.45 23.77
CA ASP A 30 24.19 -24.94 25.11
C ASP A 30 23.16 -26.02 25.47
N GLU A 31 23.63 -27.27 25.55
CA GLU A 31 22.89 -28.42 26.03
C GLU A 31 22.64 -28.27 27.54
N THR A 32 21.61 -27.52 27.93
CA THR A 32 21.02 -27.67 29.27
C THR A 32 19.99 -28.78 29.23
N GLU A 33 20.25 -29.88 29.95
CA GLU A 33 19.29 -30.94 30.24
C GLU A 33 17.92 -30.34 30.60
N SER A 34 16.94 -30.50 29.71
CA SER A 34 15.58 -30.06 29.97
C SER A 34 15.00 -30.96 31.06
N ILE A 35 14.77 -30.41 32.25
CA ILE A 35 13.93 -31.03 33.27
C ILE A 35 12.59 -31.33 32.59
N VAL A 36 12.29 -32.61 32.34
CA VAL A 36 11.00 -33.00 31.74
C VAL A 36 9.92 -32.76 32.78
N GLU A 37 9.22 -31.63 32.66
CA GLU A 37 8.13 -31.28 33.54
C GLU A 37 7.05 -32.37 33.49
N THR A 38 6.58 -32.82 34.67
CA THR A 38 5.53 -33.84 34.74
C THR A 38 4.22 -33.27 34.23
N LEU A 39 3.70 -33.86 33.15
CA LEU A 39 2.44 -33.47 32.56
C LEU A 39 1.30 -33.82 33.51
N LYS A 40 0.32 -32.93 33.68
CA LYS A 40 -0.86 -33.19 34.51
C LYS A 40 -2.09 -33.29 33.63
N ALA A 41 -2.85 -34.37 33.78
CA ALA A 41 -4.08 -34.56 33.05
C ALA A 41 -5.13 -35.30 33.87
N ALA A 42 -6.39 -35.14 33.50
CA ALA A 42 -7.49 -35.95 34.02
C ALA A 42 -7.91 -37.00 32.99
N ARG A 43 -8.52 -38.09 33.45
CA ARG A 43 -9.25 -39.00 32.57
C ARG A 43 -10.25 -38.22 31.72
N TYR A 44 -10.46 -38.66 30.48
CA TYR A 44 -11.29 -38.00 29.45
C TYR A 44 -10.75 -36.67 28.90
N GLN A 45 -9.67 -36.11 29.48
CA GLN A 45 -9.14 -34.84 29.03
C GLN A 45 -8.44 -34.97 27.68
N ILE A 46 -8.65 -33.99 26.80
CA ILE A 46 -7.86 -33.76 25.60
C ILE A 46 -6.69 -32.88 26.01
N ILE A 47 -5.47 -33.35 25.76
CA ILE A 47 -4.25 -32.59 26.07
C ILE A 47 -3.38 -32.47 24.84
N THR A 48 -2.71 -31.32 24.71
CA THR A 48 -1.66 -31.10 23.72
C THR A 48 -0.39 -30.77 24.48
N PHE A 49 0.70 -31.41 24.11
CA PHE A 49 2.00 -31.27 24.79
C PHE A 49 3.14 -31.27 23.76
N ASP A 50 4.28 -30.74 24.17
CA ASP A 50 5.47 -30.68 23.34
C ASP A 50 6.11 -32.07 23.23
N ALA A 51 6.37 -32.48 21.99
CA ALA A 51 7.00 -33.73 21.60
C ALA A 51 7.93 -33.46 20.41
N LYS A 52 9.21 -33.18 20.70
CA LYS A 52 10.21 -32.78 19.70
C LYS A 52 10.29 -33.80 18.55
N GLY A 53 10.38 -33.35 17.32
CA GLY A 53 10.39 -34.20 16.13
C GLY A 53 9.01 -34.68 15.67
N ALA A 54 7.92 -34.29 16.34
CA ALA A 54 6.58 -34.52 15.81
C ALA A 54 6.35 -33.67 14.54
N ILE A 55 5.76 -34.26 13.51
CA ILE A 55 5.52 -33.68 12.20
C ILE A 55 4.01 -33.42 12.05
N TYR A 56 3.67 -32.22 11.61
CA TYR A 56 2.28 -31.81 11.39
C TYR A 56 1.44 -32.85 10.66
N ASN A 57 0.23 -33.12 11.19
CA ASN A 57 -0.80 -34.00 10.64
C ASN A 57 -0.40 -35.50 10.55
N GLN A 58 0.68 -35.90 11.23
CA GLN A 58 1.05 -37.30 11.43
C GLN A 58 0.34 -37.92 12.64
N ASP A 59 0.05 -39.21 12.56
CA ASP A 59 -0.49 -40.02 13.67
C ASP A 59 0.66 -40.68 14.46
N TYR A 60 0.47 -40.83 15.78
CA TYR A 60 1.45 -41.35 16.71
C TYR A 60 0.84 -42.45 17.57
N ASP A 61 1.57 -43.55 17.72
CA ASP A 61 1.22 -44.63 18.63
C ASP A 61 1.81 -44.36 20.00
N ILE A 62 0.91 -44.19 20.98
CA ILE A 62 1.25 -43.75 22.31
C ILE A 62 0.81 -44.81 23.31
N THR A 63 1.63 -45.05 24.32
CA THR A 63 1.30 -45.97 25.40
C THR A 63 1.32 -45.23 26.73
N ILE A 64 0.23 -45.31 27.50
CA ILE A 64 0.15 -44.77 28.86
C ILE A 64 -0.12 -45.96 29.79
N ASP A 65 0.82 -46.27 30.69
CA ASP A 65 0.72 -47.41 31.61
C ASP A 65 0.43 -48.75 30.89
N GLY A 66 1.13 -48.99 29.78
CA GLY A 66 0.95 -50.19 28.95
C GLY A 66 -0.31 -50.20 28.06
N LYS A 67 -1.20 -49.21 28.18
CA LYS A 67 -2.40 -49.08 27.34
C LYS A 67 -2.13 -48.23 26.11
N LYS A 68 -2.50 -48.76 24.94
CA LYS A 68 -2.36 -48.04 23.67
C LYS A 68 -3.43 -46.95 23.54
N THR A 69 -3.01 -45.76 23.17
CA THR A 69 -3.84 -44.65 22.70
C THR A 69 -3.25 -44.10 21.41
N LYS A 70 -4.04 -43.33 20.67
CA LYS A 70 -3.59 -42.66 19.45
C LYS A 70 -3.40 -41.18 19.73
N GLY A 71 -2.29 -40.64 19.26
CA GLY A 71 -2.07 -39.20 19.18
C GLY A 71 -2.02 -38.74 17.75
N LYS A 72 -2.23 -37.44 17.56
CA LYS A 72 -2.05 -36.80 16.27
C LYS A 72 -1.41 -35.45 16.46
N SER A 73 -0.43 -35.14 15.61
CA SER A 73 0.17 -33.82 15.60
C SER A 73 -0.74 -32.82 14.89
N ILE A 74 -1.04 -31.72 15.59
CA ILE A 74 -1.78 -30.57 15.04
C ILE A 74 -0.85 -29.40 14.70
N GLU A 75 0.42 -29.48 15.10
CA GLU A 75 1.52 -28.59 14.75
C GLU A 75 2.86 -29.31 14.95
N ASN A 76 3.91 -28.85 14.28
CA ASN A 76 5.24 -29.44 14.46
C ASN A 76 5.66 -29.38 15.94
N ASP A 77 6.37 -30.41 16.37
CA ASP A 77 6.85 -30.60 17.73
C ASP A 77 5.75 -30.68 18.79
N LYS A 78 4.47 -30.86 18.42
CA LYS A 78 3.39 -31.12 19.38
C LYS A 78 2.47 -32.25 18.97
N ILE A 79 1.95 -32.94 19.99
CA ILE A 79 1.00 -34.03 19.83
C ILE A 79 -0.22 -33.76 20.70
N THR A 80 -1.41 -33.96 20.14
CA THR A 80 -2.68 -33.98 20.86
C THR A 80 -3.12 -35.41 21.08
N ILE A 81 -3.60 -35.72 22.29
CA ILE A 81 -4.21 -37.01 22.66
C ILE A 81 -5.47 -36.79 23.49
N SER A 82 -6.25 -37.84 23.65
CA SER A 82 -7.26 -37.92 24.72
C SER A 82 -6.85 -39.00 25.72
N ILE A 83 -6.96 -38.68 27.01
CA ILE A 83 -6.66 -39.62 28.10
C ILE A 83 -7.80 -40.62 28.25
N PRO A 84 -7.56 -41.93 28.03
CA PRO A 84 -8.59 -42.95 28.18
C PRO A 84 -9.21 -42.99 29.58
N TYR A 85 -10.51 -43.29 29.65
CA TYR A 85 -11.26 -43.33 30.92
C TYR A 85 -10.73 -44.35 31.93
N ASP A 86 -10.08 -45.39 31.44
CA ASP A 86 -9.60 -46.53 32.21
C ASP A 86 -8.09 -46.42 32.53
N THR A 87 -7.46 -45.29 32.19
CA THR A 87 -6.04 -45.02 32.52
C THR A 87 -5.86 -45.05 34.04
N LYS A 88 -4.79 -45.68 34.54
CA LYS A 88 -4.51 -45.75 35.98
C LYS A 88 -4.31 -44.35 36.57
N LEU A 89 -4.82 -44.13 37.79
CA LEU A 89 -4.67 -42.86 38.50
C LEU A 89 -3.27 -42.72 39.11
N GLY A 90 -2.83 -41.48 39.31
CA GLY A 90 -1.53 -41.13 39.89
C GLY A 90 -0.42 -41.02 38.85
N ALA A 91 0.81 -41.27 39.27
CA ALA A 91 2.00 -41.19 38.41
C ALA A 91 2.00 -42.34 37.39
N ASN A 92 2.15 -41.96 36.11
CA ASN A 92 2.24 -42.84 34.96
C ASN A 92 3.37 -42.36 34.04
N THR A 93 3.66 -43.18 33.04
CA THR A 93 4.64 -42.86 32.00
C THR A 93 3.96 -42.97 30.65
N MET A 94 4.09 -41.90 29.84
CA MET A 94 3.66 -41.88 28.45
C MET A 94 4.86 -42.15 27.55
N VAL A 95 4.73 -43.15 26.68
CA VAL A 95 5.76 -43.55 25.70
C VAL A 95 5.25 -43.27 24.29
N ILE A 96 6.03 -42.52 23.51
CA ILE A 96 5.73 -42.17 22.12
C ILE A 96 6.70 -42.95 21.24
N SER A 97 6.27 -44.13 20.81
CA SER A 97 7.16 -45.13 20.20
C SER A 97 7.84 -44.60 18.93
N ASN A 98 7.11 -43.83 18.11
CA ASN A 98 7.64 -43.29 16.86
C ASN A 98 8.73 -42.22 17.05
N LEU A 99 8.83 -41.63 18.25
CA LEU A 99 9.79 -40.56 18.56
C LEU A 99 10.84 -40.98 19.60
N ASN A 100 10.77 -42.22 20.11
CA ASN A 100 11.57 -42.70 21.24
C ASN A 100 11.54 -41.74 22.46
N GLN A 101 10.39 -41.13 22.71
CA GLN A 101 10.21 -40.18 23.81
C GLN A 101 9.40 -40.78 24.95
N THR A 102 9.77 -40.39 26.17
CA THR A 102 9.11 -40.80 27.40
C THR A 102 8.81 -39.56 28.23
N ILE A 103 7.53 -39.37 28.58
CA ILE A 103 7.05 -38.20 29.29
C ILE A 103 6.37 -38.66 30.59
N PRO A 104 6.81 -38.21 31.78
CA PRO A 104 6.11 -38.47 33.03
C PRO A 104 4.76 -37.74 33.03
N ILE A 105 3.70 -38.45 33.41
CA ILE A 105 2.34 -37.89 33.45
C ILE A 105 1.61 -38.29 34.74
N GLU A 106 1.00 -37.32 35.40
CA GLU A 106 0.16 -37.51 36.59
C GLU A 106 -1.32 -37.46 36.18
N ILE A 107 -2.05 -38.55 36.43
CA ILE A 107 -3.44 -38.73 36.03
C ILE A 107 -4.38 -38.60 37.22
N SER A 108 -5.29 -37.63 37.18
CA SER A 108 -6.40 -37.51 38.13
C SER A 108 -7.69 -38.10 37.57
N ASP A 109 -8.65 -38.37 38.46
CA ASP A 109 -10.00 -38.77 38.04
C ASP A 109 -10.86 -37.55 37.68
N THR A 110 -11.88 -37.78 36.86
CA THR A 110 -12.90 -36.77 36.52
C THR A 110 -14.18 -37.10 37.27
N THR A 111 -14.33 -36.50 38.46
CA THR A 111 -15.48 -36.70 39.34
C THR A 111 -16.60 -35.73 39.02
N LEU A 112 -17.83 -36.24 38.83
CA LEU A 112 -19.01 -35.42 38.65
C LEU A 112 -19.47 -34.91 40.02
N ALA A 113 -19.52 -33.59 40.20
CA ALA A 113 -20.05 -32.96 41.42
C ALA A 113 -21.58 -32.81 41.41
N ASP A 114 -22.23 -33.12 40.27
CA ASP A 114 -23.67 -33.01 40.03
C ASP A 114 -24.11 -34.12 39.05
N THR A 115 -25.40 -34.22 38.79
CA THR A 115 -25.98 -35.15 37.82
C THR A 115 -25.42 -34.90 36.41
N PRO A 116 -25.25 -35.95 35.59
CA PRO A 116 -24.78 -35.80 34.21
C PRO A 116 -25.59 -34.79 33.38
N LYS A 117 -26.90 -34.78 33.60
CA LYS A 117 -27.83 -33.87 32.92
C LYS A 117 -27.58 -32.41 33.27
N ASN A 118 -27.34 -32.08 34.55
CA ASN A 118 -27.06 -30.71 34.96
C ASN A 118 -25.73 -30.20 34.37
N ILE A 119 -24.69 -31.04 34.42
CA ILE A 119 -23.36 -30.69 33.87
C ILE A 119 -23.43 -30.41 32.36
N ILE A 120 -24.18 -31.22 31.61
CA ILE A 120 -24.37 -31.01 30.17
C ILE A 120 -25.33 -29.85 29.89
N ASN A 121 -26.34 -29.59 30.72
CA ASN A 121 -27.20 -28.43 30.57
C ASN A 121 -26.43 -27.11 30.67
N ASP A 122 -25.43 -27.01 31.54
CA ASP A 122 -24.51 -25.86 31.59
C ASP A 122 -23.81 -25.66 30.24
N TYR A 123 -23.32 -26.75 29.63
CA TYR A 123 -22.71 -26.71 28.31
C TYR A 123 -23.69 -26.27 27.23
N LEU A 124 -24.87 -26.86 27.21
CA LEU A 124 -25.93 -26.54 26.24
C LEU A 124 -26.40 -25.09 26.38
N SER A 125 -26.46 -24.55 27.59
CA SER A 125 -26.77 -23.15 27.84
C SER A 125 -25.72 -22.23 27.21
N LEU A 126 -24.42 -22.51 27.43
CA LEU A 126 -23.33 -21.75 26.81
C LEU A 126 -23.35 -21.82 25.28
N ILE A 127 -23.64 -23.01 24.72
CA ILE A 127 -23.79 -23.17 23.27
C ILE A 127 -24.98 -22.34 22.76
N ASN A 128 -26.13 -22.39 23.44
CA ASN A 128 -27.31 -21.64 23.02
C ASN A 128 -27.02 -20.13 23.01
N THR A 129 -26.42 -19.60 24.07
CA THR A 129 -26.00 -18.19 24.11
C THR A 129 -25.08 -17.83 22.95
N TYR A 130 -24.11 -18.69 22.63
CA TYR A 130 -23.25 -18.48 21.46
C TYR A 130 -24.06 -18.49 20.15
N THR A 131 -24.93 -19.48 19.94
CA THR A 131 -25.72 -19.58 18.70
C THR A 131 -26.75 -18.49 18.51
N ASP A 132 -27.31 -17.95 19.60
CA ASP A 132 -28.31 -16.89 19.57
C ASP A 132 -27.70 -15.56 19.11
N ASN A 133 -26.39 -15.38 19.35
CA ASN A 133 -25.63 -14.21 18.89
C ASN A 133 -25.11 -14.33 17.44
N LEU A 134 -25.30 -15.49 16.78
CA LEU A 134 -24.88 -15.66 15.39
C LEU A 134 -25.91 -15.05 14.42
N GLU A 135 -25.40 -14.34 13.41
CA GLU A 135 -26.20 -13.88 12.28
C GLU A 135 -26.95 -15.04 11.61
N ASN A 136 -28.21 -14.82 11.22
CA ASN A 136 -29.00 -15.83 10.53
C ASN A 136 -28.59 -15.91 9.05
N ASN A 137 -27.83 -16.95 8.70
CA ASN A 137 -27.44 -17.30 7.35
C ASN A 137 -27.37 -18.84 7.20
N GLU A 138 -27.08 -19.33 6.00
CA GLU A 138 -27.06 -20.76 5.69
C GLU A 138 -26.03 -21.53 6.56
N SER A 139 -24.80 -21.01 6.68
CA SER A 139 -23.74 -21.65 7.47
C SER A 139 -24.09 -21.77 8.95
N THR A 140 -24.69 -20.73 9.53
CA THR A 140 -25.08 -20.70 10.95
C THR A 140 -26.33 -21.54 11.21
N SER A 141 -27.23 -21.65 10.23
CA SER A 141 -28.41 -22.53 10.29
C SER A 141 -28.01 -24.01 10.39
N SER A 142 -27.03 -24.45 9.59
CA SER A 142 -26.48 -25.81 9.68
C SER A 142 -25.83 -26.10 11.04
N LEU A 143 -25.11 -25.13 11.62
CA LEU A 143 -24.57 -25.27 12.97
C LEU A 143 -25.67 -25.41 14.04
N LYS A 144 -26.70 -24.56 13.98
CA LYS A 144 -27.86 -24.62 14.90
C LYS A 144 -28.57 -25.97 14.81
N SER A 145 -28.78 -26.49 13.59
CA SER A 145 -29.34 -27.83 13.34
C SER A 145 -28.47 -28.92 13.98
N ASN A 146 -27.16 -28.88 13.76
CA ASN A 146 -26.25 -29.87 14.34
C ASN A 146 -26.22 -29.86 15.87
N ILE A 147 -26.29 -28.69 16.49
CA ILE A 147 -26.39 -28.57 17.95
C ILE A 147 -27.71 -29.17 18.46
N LEU A 148 -28.82 -28.97 17.73
CA LEU A 148 -30.08 -29.61 18.07
C LEU A 148 -29.99 -31.14 17.95
N ASN A 149 -29.34 -31.65 16.90
CA ASN A 149 -29.11 -33.09 16.74
C ASN A 149 -28.27 -33.68 17.87
N PHE A 150 -27.22 -32.97 18.32
CA PHE A 150 -26.46 -33.37 19.50
C PHE A 150 -27.35 -33.46 20.76
N LYS A 151 -28.23 -32.48 21.00
CA LYS A 151 -29.19 -32.53 22.11
C LYS A 151 -30.08 -33.76 22.03
N THR A 152 -30.56 -34.11 20.84
CA THR A 152 -31.37 -35.31 20.60
C THR A 152 -30.59 -36.58 20.91
N VAL A 153 -29.34 -36.69 20.43
CA VAL A 153 -28.46 -37.83 20.74
C VAL A 153 -28.25 -37.97 22.24
N PHE A 154 -27.90 -36.88 22.93
CA PHE A 154 -27.65 -36.91 24.38
C PHE A 154 -28.89 -37.29 25.20
N ASN A 155 -30.04 -36.70 24.89
CA ASN A 155 -31.29 -36.95 25.64
C ASN A 155 -31.81 -38.38 25.47
N ASN A 156 -31.51 -39.03 24.34
CA ASN A 156 -31.89 -40.43 24.08
C ASN A 156 -30.77 -41.43 24.43
N ALA A 157 -29.61 -40.97 24.89
CA ALA A 157 -28.51 -41.83 25.30
C ALA A 157 -28.80 -42.53 26.63
N SER A 158 -28.14 -43.66 26.88
CA SER A 158 -28.28 -44.38 28.15
C SER A 158 -27.72 -43.56 29.32
N GLU A 159 -28.11 -43.87 30.56
CA GLU A 159 -27.57 -43.18 31.75
C GLU A 159 -26.04 -43.28 31.83
N LYS A 160 -25.47 -44.41 31.41
CA LYS A 160 -24.03 -44.62 31.33
C LYS A 160 -23.39 -43.67 30.31
N ASP A 161 -23.97 -43.57 29.12
CA ASP A 161 -23.46 -42.68 28.07
C ASP A 161 -23.61 -41.22 28.45
N GLN A 162 -24.70 -40.84 29.11
CA GLN A 162 -24.88 -39.50 29.66
C GLN A 162 -23.81 -39.16 30.71
N ALA A 163 -23.47 -40.11 31.58
CA ALA A 163 -22.39 -39.94 32.56
C ALA A 163 -21.02 -39.82 31.88
N THR A 164 -20.73 -40.63 30.85
CA THR A 164 -19.51 -40.52 30.04
C THR A 164 -19.41 -39.16 29.37
N ALA A 165 -20.49 -38.71 28.72
CA ALA A 165 -20.59 -37.38 28.11
C ALA A 165 -20.30 -36.26 29.11
N ALA A 166 -20.91 -36.31 30.29
CA ALA A 166 -20.71 -35.30 31.33
C ALA A 166 -19.26 -35.27 31.84
N LYS A 167 -18.61 -36.44 32.01
CA LYS A 167 -17.20 -36.51 32.40
C LYS A 167 -16.31 -35.95 31.30
N PHE A 168 -16.56 -36.30 30.05
CA PHE A 168 -15.80 -35.79 28.92
C PHE A 168 -15.90 -34.27 28.78
N TYR A 169 -17.11 -33.70 28.86
CA TYR A 169 -17.27 -32.24 28.87
C TYR A 169 -16.58 -31.61 30.09
N LEU A 170 -16.76 -32.15 31.29
CA LEU A 170 -16.18 -31.58 32.51
C LEU A 170 -14.65 -31.56 32.47
N ALA A 171 -14.02 -32.64 32.01
CA ALA A 171 -12.56 -32.73 31.84
C ALA A 171 -12.02 -31.69 30.83
N ASN A 172 -12.86 -31.26 29.88
CA ASN A 172 -12.51 -30.34 28.80
C ASN A 172 -13.26 -29.00 28.90
N LYS A 173 -13.84 -28.68 30.07
CA LYS A 173 -14.75 -27.55 30.25
C LYS A 173 -14.09 -26.23 29.83
N ASP A 174 -12.83 -26.03 30.20
CA ASP A 174 -12.08 -24.81 29.87
C ASP A 174 -11.86 -24.67 28.35
N LEU A 175 -11.56 -25.76 27.65
CA LEU A 175 -11.45 -25.78 26.19
C LEU A 175 -12.78 -25.36 25.55
N TYR A 176 -13.88 -26.02 25.94
CA TYR A 176 -15.21 -25.74 25.38
C TYR A 176 -15.70 -24.32 25.69
N GLN A 177 -15.47 -23.84 26.91
CA GLN A 177 -15.78 -22.46 27.28
C GLN A 177 -14.93 -21.46 26.49
N TYR A 178 -13.65 -21.76 26.27
CA TYR A 178 -12.77 -20.90 25.48
C TYR A 178 -13.24 -20.80 24.03
N ILE A 179 -13.53 -21.92 23.37
CA ILE A 179 -14.00 -21.89 21.97
C ILE A 179 -15.38 -21.24 21.82
N LEU A 180 -16.17 -21.12 22.89
CA LEU A 180 -17.48 -20.46 22.90
C LEU A 180 -17.40 -18.95 23.17
N LYS A 181 -16.32 -18.45 23.79
CA LYS A 181 -16.13 -17.00 23.99
C LYS A 181 -16.01 -16.27 22.65
N GLU A 182 -16.61 -15.09 22.55
CA GLU A 182 -16.26 -14.15 21.48
C GLU A 182 -14.82 -13.67 21.72
N ASN A 183 -13.94 -13.88 20.75
CA ASN A 183 -12.52 -13.54 20.91
C ASN A 183 -12.35 -12.03 21.11
N VAL A 184 -11.80 -11.67 22.28
CA VAL A 184 -11.61 -10.31 22.85
C VAL A 184 -10.58 -9.46 22.09
N LEU A 185 -9.95 -9.99 21.04
CA LEU A 185 -9.10 -9.21 20.16
C LEU A 185 -9.99 -8.31 19.30
N LYS A 186 -10.28 -7.11 19.79
CA LYS A 186 -10.95 -6.06 19.00
C LYS A 186 -9.93 -4.97 18.76
N ILE A 187 -9.40 -4.91 17.56
CA ILE A 187 -8.65 -3.74 17.11
C ILE A 187 -9.69 -2.65 16.84
N THR A 188 -9.53 -1.49 17.48
CA THR A 188 -10.41 -0.31 17.30
C THR A 188 -9.95 0.57 16.12
N ASP A 189 -9.14 0.02 15.23
CA ASP A 189 -8.60 0.70 14.05
C ASP A 189 -9.41 0.30 12.82
N ASP A 190 -9.79 1.29 12.02
CA ASP A 190 -10.51 1.10 10.77
C ASP A 190 -9.57 0.78 9.59
N ASP A 191 -8.24 0.74 9.78
CA ASP A 191 -7.28 0.28 8.75
C ASP A 191 -7.59 -1.17 8.33
N PRO A 192 -7.94 -1.41 7.04
CA PRO A 192 -8.18 -2.76 6.53
C PRO A 192 -7.04 -3.74 6.83
N ASN A 193 -5.78 -3.27 6.87
CA ASN A 193 -4.65 -4.14 7.13
C ASN A 193 -4.61 -4.60 8.60
N ALA A 194 -4.90 -3.70 9.53
CA ALA A 194 -4.97 -4.01 10.95
C ALA A 194 -6.12 -5.00 11.23
N LEU A 195 -7.30 -4.73 10.68
CA LEU A 195 -8.44 -5.66 10.72
C LEU A 195 -8.09 -7.01 10.07
N GLY A 196 -7.36 -7.01 8.96
CA GLY A 196 -6.85 -8.22 8.29
C GLY A 196 -5.97 -9.05 9.21
N ASN A 197 -5.00 -8.40 9.88
CA ASN A 197 -4.12 -9.06 10.84
C ASN A 197 -4.91 -9.67 12.01
N GLU A 198 -5.92 -8.97 12.53
CA GLU A 198 -6.83 -9.50 13.55
C GLU A 198 -7.58 -10.76 13.06
N LYS A 199 -8.19 -10.70 11.87
CA LYS A 199 -8.95 -11.83 11.32
C LYS A 199 -8.04 -13.03 11.05
N LEU A 200 -6.82 -12.80 10.55
CA LEU A 200 -5.83 -13.86 10.34
C LEU A 200 -5.42 -14.52 11.66
N LEU A 201 -5.22 -13.72 12.71
CA LEU A 201 -4.87 -14.27 14.02
C LEU A 201 -6.01 -15.09 14.62
N LYS A 202 -7.25 -14.59 14.53
CA LYS A 202 -8.45 -15.30 14.96
C LYS A 202 -8.67 -16.59 14.17
N LEU A 203 -8.38 -16.58 12.86
CA LEU A 203 -8.39 -17.77 12.01
C LEU A 203 -7.37 -18.80 12.50
N LYS A 204 -6.10 -18.41 12.72
CA LYS A 204 -5.05 -19.32 13.23
C LYS A 204 -5.45 -19.95 14.56
N ALA A 205 -5.92 -19.15 15.51
CA ALA A 205 -6.39 -19.66 16.80
C ALA A 205 -7.55 -20.65 16.64
N SER A 206 -8.53 -20.33 15.78
CA SER A 206 -9.68 -21.22 15.54
C SER A 206 -9.26 -22.52 14.85
N MET A 207 -8.29 -22.46 13.93
CA MET A 207 -7.71 -23.65 13.28
C MET A 207 -6.99 -24.56 14.26
N TYR A 208 -6.28 -23.99 15.25
CA TYR A 208 -5.66 -24.76 16.32
C TYR A 208 -6.71 -25.53 17.13
N PHE A 209 -7.78 -24.86 17.59
CA PHE A 209 -8.84 -25.53 18.35
C PHE A 209 -9.66 -26.50 17.50
N LEU A 210 -9.87 -26.21 16.22
CA LEU A 210 -10.41 -27.15 15.26
C LEU A 210 -9.55 -28.42 15.21
N GLY A 211 -8.23 -28.25 15.20
CA GLY A 211 -7.23 -29.29 15.35
C GLY A 211 -7.46 -30.15 16.58
N VAL A 212 -7.42 -29.53 17.76
CA VAL A 212 -7.55 -30.20 19.06
C VAL A 212 -8.86 -30.99 19.17
N CYS A 213 -10.01 -30.35 18.89
CA CYS A 213 -11.30 -31.03 18.92
C CYS A 213 -11.43 -32.10 17.83
N GLY A 214 -10.81 -31.86 16.67
CA GLY A 214 -10.78 -32.78 15.56
C GLY A 214 -10.05 -34.08 15.87
N VAL A 215 -8.93 -33.99 16.59
CA VAL A 215 -8.21 -35.17 17.09
C VAL A 215 -9.14 -36.03 17.94
N ALA A 216 -9.84 -35.44 18.91
CA ALA A 216 -10.81 -36.15 19.72
C ALA A 216 -11.89 -36.85 18.86
N LEU A 217 -12.43 -36.15 17.86
CA LEU A 217 -13.41 -36.73 16.93
C LEU A 217 -12.90 -38.00 16.20
N TRP A 218 -11.61 -38.06 15.89
CA TRP A 218 -10.99 -39.18 15.18
C TRP A 218 -10.56 -40.34 16.06
N ILE A 219 -9.99 -40.05 17.23
CA ILE A 219 -9.33 -41.06 18.06
C ILE A 219 -10.25 -41.70 19.09
N LEU A 220 -11.29 -40.98 19.54
CA LEU A 220 -12.14 -41.46 20.63
C LEU A 220 -12.93 -42.69 20.17
N PRO A 221 -12.94 -43.80 20.95
CA PRO A 221 -13.69 -44.98 20.58
C PRO A 221 -15.19 -44.85 20.91
N ASP A 222 -15.55 -44.05 21.91
CA ASP A 222 -16.92 -43.95 22.39
C ASP A 222 -17.77 -43.00 21.51
N PRO A 223 -18.91 -43.47 20.96
CA PRO A 223 -19.85 -42.66 20.20
C PRO A 223 -20.32 -41.36 20.89
N ILE A 224 -20.56 -41.36 22.20
CA ILE A 224 -21.10 -40.19 22.89
C ILE A 224 -20.04 -39.11 23.07
N GLU A 225 -18.79 -39.49 23.33
CA GLU A 225 -17.66 -38.56 23.42
C GLU A 225 -17.38 -37.93 22.04
N LYS A 226 -17.42 -38.74 20.98
CA LYS A 226 -17.35 -38.24 19.59
C LYS A 226 -18.42 -37.21 19.30
N SER A 227 -19.63 -37.38 19.83
CA SER A 227 -20.75 -36.44 19.62
C SER A 227 -20.47 -35.06 20.24
N ILE A 228 -19.84 -35.02 21.42
CA ILE A 228 -19.41 -33.75 22.04
C ILE A 228 -18.22 -33.14 21.29
N ALA A 229 -17.25 -33.97 20.87
CA ALA A 229 -16.13 -33.53 20.04
C ALA A 229 -16.62 -32.91 18.72
N ALA A 230 -17.63 -33.51 18.07
CA ALA A 230 -18.24 -33.02 16.84
C ALA A 230 -18.83 -31.62 17.02
N VAL A 231 -19.52 -31.33 18.13
CA VAL A 231 -20.03 -29.98 18.41
C VAL A 231 -18.89 -28.96 18.51
N GLY A 232 -17.81 -29.29 19.23
CA GLY A 232 -16.63 -28.42 19.31
C GLY A 232 -15.98 -28.15 17.96
N VAL A 233 -15.83 -29.20 17.14
CA VAL A 233 -15.34 -29.11 15.76
C VAL A 233 -16.22 -28.21 14.91
N LEU A 234 -17.54 -28.36 14.97
CA LEU A 234 -18.49 -27.57 14.18
C LEU A 234 -18.50 -26.09 14.58
N ILE A 235 -18.39 -25.79 15.87
CA ILE A 235 -18.25 -24.41 16.37
C ILE A 235 -16.95 -23.79 15.85
N CYS A 236 -15.81 -24.50 15.98
CA CYS A 236 -14.52 -24.01 15.51
C CYS A 236 -14.50 -23.86 13.98
N LEU A 237 -15.13 -24.78 13.25
CA LEU A 237 -15.27 -24.72 11.80
C LEU A 237 -16.06 -23.48 11.38
N ASN A 238 -17.19 -23.20 12.04
CA ASN A 238 -17.97 -21.99 11.77
C ASN A 238 -17.14 -20.71 12.03
N LYS A 239 -16.38 -20.66 13.13
CA LYS A 239 -15.45 -19.56 13.42
C LYS A 239 -14.36 -19.42 12.36
N CYS A 240 -13.75 -20.53 11.93
CA CYS A 240 -12.75 -20.51 10.85
C CYS A 240 -13.34 -19.95 9.57
N LYS A 241 -14.55 -20.37 9.18
CA LYS A 241 -15.26 -19.82 8.00
C LYS A 241 -15.52 -18.33 8.14
N GLN A 242 -16.04 -17.89 9.30
CA GLN A 242 -16.32 -16.48 9.57
C GLN A 242 -15.05 -15.62 9.49
N TYR A 243 -13.94 -16.07 10.10
CA TYR A 243 -12.68 -15.32 10.09
C TYR A 243 -11.98 -15.37 8.73
N ALA A 244 -12.02 -16.50 8.02
CA ALA A 244 -11.49 -16.60 6.67
C ALA A 244 -12.29 -15.74 5.67
N GLY A 245 -13.61 -15.81 5.71
CA GLY A 245 -14.49 -14.98 4.89
C GLY A 245 -14.38 -13.50 5.25
N GLY A 246 -14.32 -13.18 6.55
CA GLY A 246 -14.09 -11.82 7.03
C GLY A 246 -12.75 -11.25 6.56
N PHE A 247 -11.66 -12.03 6.63
CA PHE A 247 -10.37 -11.65 6.07
C PHE A 247 -10.46 -11.43 4.56
N ALA A 248 -11.07 -12.36 3.84
CA ALA A 248 -11.18 -12.29 2.38
C ALA A 248 -11.97 -11.08 1.90
N ASN A 249 -13.05 -10.72 2.62
CA ASN A 249 -13.91 -9.61 2.27
C ASN A 249 -13.27 -8.24 2.52
N LEU A 250 -12.24 -8.16 3.37
CA LEU A 250 -11.50 -6.90 3.57
C LEU A 250 -10.79 -6.48 2.30
N LYS A 251 -10.82 -5.17 2.01
CA LYS A 251 -10.15 -4.56 0.87
C LYS A 251 -8.65 -4.45 1.14
N LEU A 252 -7.97 -5.60 1.12
CA LEU A 252 -6.54 -5.72 1.40
C LEU A 252 -5.69 -5.52 0.16
N VAL A 253 -6.16 -5.92 -1.03
CA VAL A 253 -5.34 -5.86 -2.24
C VAL A 253 -5.42 -4.46 -2.85
N VAL A 254 -4.28 -3.78 -2.95
CA VAL A 254 -4.18 -2.48 -3.62
C VAL A 254 -4.04 -2.71 -5.13
N LEU A 255 -4.67 -1.86 -5.93
CA LEU A 255 -4.58 -1.90 -7.39
C LEU A 255 -3.77 -0.73 -7.90
N ASN A 256 -3.18 -0.89 -9.09
CA ASN A 256 -2.29 0.09 -9.67
C ASN A 256 -3.04 1.32 -10.18
N GLN A 257 -3.43 2.19 -9.25
CA GLN A 257 -3.93 3.53 -9.52
C GLN A 257 -3.36 4.45 -8.46
N PHE A 258 -2.41 5.28 -8.88
CA PHE A 258 -1.96 6.42 -8.10
C PHE A 258 -2.33 7.65 -8.90
N MET A 259 -3.17 8.50 -8.31
CA MET A 259 -3.58 9.79 -8.84
C MET A 259 -4.45 9.72 -10.10
N THR A 260 -5.70 10.14 -9.95
CA THR A 260 -6.76 10.09 -10.97
C THR A 260 -6.73 11.26 -11.96
N SER A 261 -5.65 12.05 -12.03
CA SER A 261 -5.54 13.02 -13.11
C SER A 261 -5.12 12.29 -14.39
N ASN A 262 -6.03 12.29 -15.38
CA ASN A 262 -5.79 11.99 -16.80
C ASN A 262 -4.32 12.17 -17.20
N LYS A 263 -3.82 11.27 -18.06
CA LYS A 263 -2.47 11.12 -18.66
C LYS A 263 -1.68 12.38 -19.11
N ALA A 264 -2.11 13.59 -18.78
CA ALA A 264 -1.38 14.83 -18.93
C ALA A 264 -0.24 14.91 -17.91
N GLU A 265 0.94 15.27 -18.40
CA GLU A 265 2.10 15.70 -17.63
C GLU A 265 1.71 16.73 -16.56
N ILE A 266 2.12 16.52 -15.30
CA ILE A 266 1.81 17.44 -14.19
C ILE A 266 2.87 18.54 -14.12
N THR A 267 2.49 19.79 -14.37
CA THR A 267 3.42 20.93 -14.26
C THR A 267 3.59 21.44 -12.82
N PHE A 268 4.83 21.64 -12.40
CA PHE A 268 5.26 22.26 -11.13
C PHE A 268 6.09 23.51 -11.42
N THR A 269 5.95 24.55 -10.61
CA THR A 269 6.90 25.66 -10.56
C THR A 269 7.98 25.34 -9.53
N SER A 270 9.25 25.51 -9.89
CA SER A 270 10.39 25.19 -9.01
C SER A 270 10.23 25.89 -7.66
N GLU A 271 10.43 25.13 -6.58
CA GLU A 271 10.28 25.55 -5.18
C GLU A 271 8.84 25.92 -4.75
N GLN A 272 7.83 25.74 -5.61
CA GLN A 272 6.44 25.94 -5.23
C GLN A 272 5.73 24.60 -5.03
N SER A 273 5.02 24.50 -3.91
CA SER A 273 4.22 23.31 -3.63
C SER A 273 2.96 23.25 -4.48
N LYS A 274 2.64 22.06 -5.00
CA LYS A 274 1.37 21.75 -5.65
C LYS A 274 0.62 20.70 -4.83
N ILE A 275 -0.70 20.85 -4.74
CA ILE A 275 -1.59 19.88 -4.11
C ILE A 275 -2.11 18.92 -5.19
N LEU A 276 -2.00 17.62 -4.94
CA LEU A 276 -2.38 16.56 -5.87
C LEU A 276 -3.36 15.60 -5.18
N ASN A 277 -4.35 15.13 -5.94
CA ASN A 277 -5.29 14.13 -5.45
C ASN A 277 -4.59 12.78 -5.33
N TYR A 278 -4.63 12.21 -4.13
CA TYR A 278 -4.03 10.92 -3.84
C TYR A 278 -5.15 9.93 -3.51
N SER A 279 -5.34 8.96 -4.38
CA SER A 279 -6.37 7.94 -4.24
C SER A 279 -5.76 6.58 -4.58
N MET A 280 -6.27 5.55 -3.92
CA MET A 280 -5.96 4.16 -4.20
C MET A 280 -7.27 3.41 -4.41
N SER A 281 -7.28 2.50 -5.37
CA SER A 281 -8.34 1.50 -5.47
C SER A 281 -7.89 0.23 -4.77
N ARG A 282 -8.78 -0.36 -3.97
CA ARG A 282 -8.53 -1.64 -3.33
C ARG A 282 -9.63 -2.65 -3.66
N ARG A 283 -9.31 -3.93 -3.59
CA ARG A 283 -10.29 -5.01 -3.71
C ARG A 283 -10.12 -6.06 -2.61
N SER A 284 -11.16 -6.84 -2.42
CA SER A 284 -11.16 -8.04 -1.58
C SER A 284 -10.20 -9.10 -2.13
N VAL A 285 -9.77 -10.00 -1.25
CA VAL A 285 -8.89 -11.13 -1.60
C VAL A 285 -9.68 -12.16 -2.41
N THR A 286 -9.08 -12.66 -3.48
CA THR A 286 -9.67 -13.66 -4.38
C THR A 286 -8.84 -14.93 -4.41
N SER A 287 -9.34 -15.97 -5.06
CA SER A 287 -8.57 -17.19 -5.28
C SER A 287 -7.32 -16.96 -6.17
N GLN A 288 -7.30 -15.92 -7.00
CA GLN A 288 -6.17 -15.60 -7.87
C GLN A 288 -4.94 -15.07 -7.10
N ASP A 289 -5.17 -14.44 -5.95
CA ASP A 289 -4.10 -13.86 -5.11
C ASP A 289 -3.17 -14.93 -4.50
N GLN A 290 -3.60 -16.20 -4.48
CA GLN A 290 -2.78 -17.30 -4.01
C GLN A 290 -1.45 -17.42 -4.77
N SER A 291 -1.45 -17.09 -6.06
CA SER A 291 -0.25 -17.12 -6.90
C SER A 291 0.82 -16.11 -6.45
N ASN A 292 0.40 -15.00 -5.85
CA ASN A 292 1.28 -13.94 -5.36
C ASN A 292 1.57 -14.05 -3.86
N ALA A 293 0.96 -15.04 -3.18
CA ALA A 293 1.01 -15.16 -1.72
C ALA A 293 2.44 -15.31 -1.17
N SER A 294 3.33 -15.96 -1.92
CA SER A 294 4.74 -16.15 -1.54
C SER A 294 5.53 -14.86 -1.36
N SER A 295 5.06 -13.76 -1.95
CA SER A 295 5.71 -12.45 -1.83
C SER A 295 5.38 -11.73 -0.52
N PHE A 296 4.33 -12.17 0.20
CA PHE A 296 3.83 -11.49 1.40
C PHE A 296 3.54 -12.51 2.52
N PRO A 297 4.25 -12.45 3.67
CA PRO A 297 4.11 -13.43 4.75
C PRO A 297 2.67 -13.61 5.27
N ASN A 298 1.88 -12.54 5.31
CA ASN A 298 0.50 -12.62 5.77
C ASN A 298 -0.43 -13.31 4.78
N PHE A 299 -0.23 -13.11 3.46
CA PHE A 299 -0.95 -13.91 2.46
C PHE A 299 -0.47 -15.36 2.44
N THR A 300 0.82 -15.62 2.56
CA THR A 300 1.34 -17.00 2.71
C THR A 300 0.65 -17.70 3.89
N ASN A 301 0.59 -17.03 5.05
CA ASN A 301 -0.08 -17.54 6.23
C ASN A 301 -1.59 -17.76 6.01
N PHE A 302 -2.29 -16.79 5.43
CA PHE A 302 -3.72 -16.90 5.16
C PHE A 302 -4.02 -18.07 4.24
N PHE A 303 -3.37 -18.16 3.08
CA PHE A 303 -3.61 -19.23 2.11
C PHE A 303 -3.20 -20.61 2.63
N SER A 304 -2.16 -20.70 3.46
CA SER A 304 -1.80 -21.94 4.17
C SER A 304 -2.93 -22.39 5.10
N GLN A 305 -3.44 -21.50 5.96
CA GLN A 305 -4.55 -21.82 6.86
C GLN A 305 -5.84 -22.13 6.08
N PHE A 306 -6.11 -21.41 5.00
CA PHE A 306 -7.27 -21.62 4.15
C PHE A 306 -7.23 -22.97 3.43
N SER A 307 -6.06 -23.38 2.94
CA SER A 307 -5.84 -24.72 2.37
C SER A 307 -6.05 -25.82 3.41
N SER A 308 -5.47 -25.63 4.61
CA SER A 308 -5.69 -26.54 5.74
C SER A 308 -7.17 -26.65 6.09
N LEU A 309 -7.91 -25.54 6.14
CA LEU A 309 -9.35 -25.53 6.39
C LEU A 309 -10.13 -26.38 5.37
N LYS A 310 -9.79 -26.32 4.09
CA LYS A 310 -10.39 -27.19 3.05
C LYS A 310 -10.10 -28.67 3.30
N ASN A 311 -8.88 -29.01 3.71
CA ASN A 311 -8.51 -30.40 4.03
C ASN A 311 -9.26 -30.90 5.27
N TRP A 312 -9.40 -30.05 6.28
CA TRP A 312 -10.16 -30.33 7.49
C TRP A 312 -11.63 -30.56 7.18
N HIS A 313 -12.22 -29.74 6.32
CA HIS A 313 -13.61 -29.83 5.91
C HIS A 313 -14.00 -31.22 5.38
N SER A 314 -13.23 -31.78 4.44
CA SER A 314 -13.47 -33.13 3.92
C SER A 314 -13.41 -34.19 5.02
N LYS A 315 -12.41 -34.13 5.90
CA LYS A 315 -12.25 -35.09 7.00
C LYS A 315 -13.40 -35.01 8.02
N ILE A 316 -13.86 -33.80 8.33
CA ILE A 316 -14.98 -33.58 9.25
C ILE A 316 -16.24 -34.21 8.66
N ASN A 317 -16.55 -33.90 7.40
CA ASN A 317 -17.72 -34.45 6.72
C ASN A 317 -17.70 -35.99 6.69
N THR A 318 -16.54 -36.62 6.44
CA THR A 318 -16.40 -38.09 6.54
C THR A 318 -16.72 -38.62 7.94
N GLN A 319 -16.32 -37.92 9.00
CA GLN A 319 -16.66 -38.34 10.37
C GLN A 319 -18.13 -38.11 10.70
N LEU A 320 -18.72 -37.00 10.29
CA LEU A 320 -20.15 -36.75 10.48
C LEU A 320 -20.99 -37.83 9.77
N ASP A 321 -20.61 -38.22 8.55
CA ASP A 321 -21.25 -39.33 7.82
C ASP A 321 -21.09 -40.67 8.53
N TRP A 322 -19.91 -40.94 9.08
CA TRP A 322 -19.70 -42.13 9.89
C TRP A 322 -20.61 -42.11 11.12
N MET A 323 -20.71 -40.99 11.82
CA MET A 323 -21.56 -40.85 13.01
C MET A 323 -23.04 -41.05 12.68
N ASN A 324 -23.53 -40.45 11.60
CA ASN A 324 -24.91 -40.61 11.14
C ASN A 324 -25.28 -42.06 10.82
N LYS A 325 -24.29 -42.88 10.41
CA LYS A 325 -24.49 -44.30 10.11
C LYS A 325 -24.34 -45.23 11.32
N ASN A 326 -23.58 -44.82 12.35
CA ASN A 326 -23.16 -45.69 13.45
C ASN A 326 -23.70 -45.30 14.83
N ILE A 327 -24.22 -44.07 14.99
CA ILE A 327 -24.75 -43.56 16.25
C ILE A 327 -26.26 -43.42 16.12
N PRO A 328 -27.07 -44.13 16.92
CA PRO A 328 -28.51 -43.99 16.92
C PRO A 328 -28.95 -42.54 17.14
N PHE A 329 -30.00 -42.11 16.42
CA PHE A 329 -30.56 -40.75 16.49
C PHE A 329 -29.63 -39.61 16.03
N CYS A 330 -28.43 -39.94 15.54
CA CYS A 330 -27.49 -38.98 15.00
C CYS A 330 -27.85 -38.62 13.55
N ASN A 331 -28.00 -37.32 13.26
CA ASN A 331 -28.31 -36.82 11.93
C ASN A 331 -27.62 -35.47 11.65
N PHE A 332 -26.31 -35.40 11.88
CA PHE A 332 -25.53 -34.20 11.59
C PHE A 332 -25.59 -33.84 10.11
N THR A 333 -25.96 -32.60 9.82
CA THR A 333 -25.85 -31.98 8.51
C THR A 333 -24.38 -31.83 8.14
N ILE A 334 -24.02 -32.37 6.99
CA ILE A 334 -22.73 -32.18 6.32
C ILE A 334 -22.55 -30.68 6.06
N THR A 335 -21.33 -30.17 6.20
CA THR A 335 -21.05 -28.75 6.01
C THR A 335 -20.54 -28.46 4.60
N ASP A 336 -20.69 -27.23 4.10
CA ASP A 336 -20.08 -26.81 2.82
C ASP A 336 -18.67 -26.23 2.98
N PRO A 337 -17.78 -26.36 1.99
CA PRO A 337 -16.45 -25.79 2.07
C PRO A 337 -16.49 -24.26 1.94
N GLN A 338 -15.60 -23.57 2.65
CA GLN A 338 -15.40 -22.14 2.40
C GLN A 338 -14.71 -21.94 1.05
N THR A 339 -15.27 -21.07 0.22
CA THR A 339 -14.69 -20.68 -1.06
C THR A 339 -14.25 -19.22 -1.04
N LEU A 340 -13.31 -18.89 -1.92
CA LEU A 340 -12.94 -17.51 -2.24
C LEU A 340 -13.54 -17.18 -3.60
N PRO A 341 -14.06 -15.96 -3.79
CA PRO A 341 -14.54 -15.56 -5.10
C PRO A 341 -13.38 -15.53 -6.11
N PRO A 342 -13.64 -15.86 -7.39
CA PRO A 342 -12.61 -15.84 -8.44
C PRO A 342 -12.19 -14.42 -8.82
N ALA A 343 -13.07 -13.44 -8.60
CA ALA A 343 -12.85 -12.03 -8.87
C ALA A 343 -13.52 -11.18 -7.79
N ALA A 344 -13.02 -9.97 -7.58
CA ALA A 344 -13.60 -8.98 -6.69
C ALA A 344 -13.60 -7.62 -7.36
N THR A 345 -14.70 -6.89 -7.23
CA THR A 345 -14.83 -5.55 -7.79
C THR A 345 -13.92 -4.58 -7.03
N PRO A 346 -13.06 -3.81 -7.74
CA PRO A 346 -12.33 -2.71 -7.15
C PRO A 346 -13.26 -1.67 -6.53
N ALA A 347 -12.82 -1.05 -5.47
CA ALA A 347 -13.46 0.13 -4.92
C ALA A 347 -12.41 1.16 -4.54
N ASP A 348 -12.71 2.41 -4.85
CA ASP A 348 -11.86 3.52 -4.43
C ASP A 348 -11.94 3.68 -2.92
N LEU A 349 -10.78 3.91 -2.31
CA LEU A 349 -10.67 4.29 -0.92
C LEU A 349 -10.11 5.71 -0.85
N ALA A 350 -10.69 6.52 0.04
CA ALA A 350 -10.06 7.76 0.44
C ALA A 350 -8.66 7.43 1.00
N ALA A 351 -7.64 8.12 0.50
CA ALA A 351 -6.32 7.92 1.05
C ALA A 351 -6.29 8.36 2.51
N THR A 352 -5.55 7.62 3.32
CA THR A 352 -5.35 7.93 4.74
C THR A 352 -3.87 8.19 5.01
N LYS A 353 -3.58 8.82 6.15
CA LYS A 353 -2.21 9.05 6.60
C LYS A 353 -1.41 7.74 6.71
N ALA A 354 -2.05 6.67 7.20
CA ALA A 354 -1.43 5.34 7.29
C ALA A 354 -1.04 4.77 5.91
N MET A 355 -1.84 5.04 4.86
CA MET A 355 -1.48 4.66 3.49
C MET A 355 -0.32 5.50 2.97
N PHE A 356 -0.32 6.82 3.22
CA PHE A 356 0.75 7.70 2.82
C PHE A 356 2.09 7.34 3.49
N ASP A 357 2.07 6.98 4.77
CA ASP A 357 3.27 6.59 5.52
C ASP A 357 3.91 5.29 5.00
N LYS A 358 3.13 4.48 4.26
CA LYS A 358 3.56 3.28 3.56
C LYS A 358 3.96 3.53 2.10
N THR A 359 3.92 4.79 1.64
CA THR A 359 4.27 5.21 0.29
C THR A 359 5.55 6.03 0.27
N ARG A 360 6.43 5.73 -0.67
CA ARG A 360 7.65 6.48 -0.94
C ARG A 360 7.56 7.13 -2.31
N PHE A 361 7.91 8.42 -2.35
CA PHE A 361 7.97 9.19 -3.58
C PHE A 361 9.42 9.51 -3.88
N SER A 362 9.82 9.37 -5.14
CA SER A 362 11.18 9.65 -5.57
C SER A 362 11.23 10.20 -6.99
N VAL A 363 12.30 10.93 -7.32
CA VAL A 363 12.55 11.45 -8.67
C VAL A 363 13.96 11.03 -9.08
N ALA A 364 14.06 10.22 -10.13
CA ALA A 364 15.33 9.77 -10.68
C ALA A 364 15.82 10.73 -11.79
N SER A 365 16.09 11.99 -11.42
CA SER A 365 16.57 13.04 -12.32
C SER A 365 17.88 13.66 -11.83
N THR A 366 18.78 13.95 -12.76
CA THR A 366 20.00 14.75 -12.49
C THR A 366 19.70 16.21 -12.22
N ASP A 367 18.59 16.73 -12.74
CA ASP A 367 18.27 18.16 -12.78
C ASP A 367 17.11 18.55 -11.86
N VAL A 368 16.27 17.59 -11.46
CA VAL A 368 15.15 17.79 -10.53
C VAL A 368 15.40 17.05 -9.22
N ALA A 369 14.97 17.64 -8.11
CA ALA A 369 14.87 16.99 -6.81
C ALA A 369 13.46 17.12 -6.24
N LEU A 370 13.01 16.07 -5.53
CA LEU A 370 11.86 16.15 -4.64
C LEU A 370 12.32 16.82 -3.34
N ASP A 371 11.83 18.02 -3.06
CA ASP A 371 12.26 18.81 -1.91
C ASP A 371 11.44 18.50 -0.67
N ASN A 372 10.12 18.48 -0.81
CA ASN A 372 9.20 18.17 0.27
C ASN A 372 7.95 17.43 -0.26
N ILE A 373 7.44 16.52 0.56
CA ILE A 373 6.15 15.89 0.36
C ILE A 373 5.44 15.68 1.70
N SER A 374 4.16 16.04 1.77
CA SER A 374 3.34 15.86 2.97
C SER A 374 1.92 15.45 2.60
N PHE A 375 1.27 14.72 3.49
CA PHE A 375 -0.14 14.38 3.39
C PHE A 375 -0.99 15.38 4.19
N ASP A 376 -2.06 15.88 3.59
CA ASP A 376 -2.99 16.80 4.26
C ASP A 376 -4.21 16.09 4.85
N SER A 377 -4.99 16.83 5.65
CA SER A 377 -6.19 16.31 6.30
C SER A 377 -7.36 16.02 5.35
N GLU A 378 -7.28 16.46 4.09
CA GLU A 378 -8.31 16.23 3.07
C GLU A 378 -8.03 14.99 2.21
N GLY A 379 -6.97 14.23 2.51
CA GLY A 379 -6.61 13.05 1.74
C GLY A 379 -5.75 13.34 0.51
N LYS A 380 -5.17 14.54 0.40
CA LYS A 380 -4.34 14.95 -0.74
C LYS A 380 -2.87 15.00 -0.33
N ILE A 381 -2.00 15.01 -1.34
CA ILE A 381 -0.56 15.18 -1.15
C ILE A 381 -0.13 16.57 -1.59
N LYS A 382 0.64 17.25 -0.75
CA LYS A 382 1.32 18.49 -1.08
C LYS A 382 2.77 18.14 -1.44
N MET A 383 3.14 18.38 -2.68
CA MET A 383 4.45 18.01 -3.24
C MET A 383 5.20 19.25 -3.74
N ASN A 384 6.49 19.34 -3.44
CA ASN A 384 7.39 20.39 -3.91
C ASN A 384 8.53 19.78 -4.71
N LEU A 385 8.69 20.22 -5.96
CA LEU A 385 9.82 19.87 -6.81
C LEU A 385 10.72 21.09 -7.01
N LYS A 386 12.03 20.89 -7.03
CA LYS A 386 13.01 21.94 -7.29
C LYS A 386 13.91 21.56 -8.45
N LEU A 387 14.25 22.54 -9.29
CA LEU A 387 15.39 22.46 -10.18
C LEU A 387 16.65 22.55 -9.33
N LYS A 388 17.57 21.60 -9.50
CA LYS A 388 18.86 21.58 -8.81
C LYS A 388 19.77 22.73 -9.26
N ASN A 389 19.62 23.20 -10.50
CA ASN A 389 20.25 24.43 -10.98
C ASN A 389 19.31 25.64 -10.75
N PRO A 390 19.63 26.55 -9.81
CA PRO A 390 18.77 27.70 -9.50
C PRO A 390 18.73 28.76 -10.62
N THR A 391 19.67 28.74 -11.56
CA THR A 391 19.72 29.68 -12.70
C THR A 391 19.11 29.10 -13.97
N ALA A 392 18.41 27.97 -13.90
CA ALA A 392 17.77 27.36 -15.05
C ALA A 392 16.72 28.31 -15.65
N THR A 393 16.72 28.48 -16.97
CA THR A 393 15.76 29.30 -17.72
C THR A 393 14.77 28.46 -18.52
N VAL A 394 15.05 27.17 -18.70
CA VAL A 394 14.21 26.23 -19.45
C VAL A 394 13.52 25.22 -18.51
N PRO A 395 12.31 24.77 -18.84
CA PRO A 395 11.64 23.68 -18.11
C PRO A 395 12.38 22.34 -18.25
N VAL A 396 12.27 21.49 -17.22
CA VAL A 396 12.75 20.10 -17.25
C VAL A 396 11.58 19.13 -17.11
N THR A 397 11.44 18.20 -18.04
CA THR A 397 10.48 17.09 -17.96
C THR A 397 11.15 15.84 -17.38
N THR A 398 10.49 15.19 -16.43
CA THR A 398 10.94 13.93 -15.80
C THR A 398 9.72 13.17 -15.27
N TYR A 399 9.91 12.20 -14.38
CA TYR A 399 8.83 11.47 -13.72
C TYR A 399 9.08 11.34 -12.21
N VAL A 400 7.98 11.25 -11.47
CA VAL A 400 7.98 10.87 -10.05
C VAL A 400 7.59 9.40 -9.96
N THR A 401 8.42 8.59 -9.31
CA THR A 401 8.10 7.21 -8.94
C THR A 401 7.36 7.21 -7.60
N VAL A 402 6.34 6.37 -7.50
CA VAL A 402 5.51 6.14 -6.32
C VAL A 402 5.57 4.66 -5.98
N ASP A 403 6.22 4.34 -4.86
CA ASP A 403 6.38 2.98 -4.36
C ASP A 403 5.56 2.79 -3.09
N TYR A 404 4.52 1.98 -3.14
CA TYR A 404 3.73 1.59 -1.97
C TYR A 404 4.12 0.19 -1.51
N ASN A 405 4.27 0.02 -0.20
CA ASN A 405 4.58 -1.27 0.38
C ASN A 405 3.87 -1.45 1.73
N ASP A 406 3.07 -2.50 1.85
CA ASP A 406 2.43 -2.91 3.10
C ASP A 406 2.54 -4.41 3.34
N ASP A 407 1.90 -4.90 4.41
CA ASP A 407 1.92 -6.30 4.82
C ASP A 407 1.38 -7.28 3.75
N TYR A 408 0.69 -6.79 2.72
CA TYR A 408 -0.09 -7.57 1.76
C TYR A 408 0.25 -7.25 0.29
N ASN A 409 0.88 -6.11 0.01
CA ASN A 409 1.06 -5.58 -1.33
C ASN A 409 2.37 -4.81 -1.44
N LYS A 410 2.90 -4.84 -2.66
CA LYS A 410 3.96 -3.96 -3.12
C LYS A 410 3.61 -3.50 -4.53
N ILE A 411 3.50 -2.19 -4.72
CA ILE A 411 3.16 -1.60 -6.02
C ILE A 411 4.13 -0.47 -6.28
N SER A 412 4.62 -0.42 -7.52
CA SER A 412 5.40 0.69 -8.04
C SER A 412 4.66 1.28 -9.23
N ASN A 413 4.54 2.60 -9.25
CA ASN A 413 3.99 3.35 -10.38
C ASN A 413 4.81 4.61 -10.61
N ARG A 414 4.55 5.31 -11.72
CA ARG A 414 5.17 6.58 -12.03
C ARG A 414 4.21 7.50 -12.75
N PHE A 415 4.39 8.81 -12.58
CA PHE A 415 3.69 9.83 -13.36
C PHE A 415 4.66 10.90 -13.84
N ASP A 416 4.41 11.40 -15.05
CA ASP A 416 5.26 12.38 -15.70
C ASP A 416 5.03 13.79 -15.13
N VAL A 417 6.10 14.55 -14.96
CA VAL A 417 6.11 15.90 -14.40
C VAL A 417 6.99 16.83 -15.22
N LYS A 418 6.61 18.11 -15.26
CA LYS A 418 7.41 19.20 -15.84
C LYS A 418 7.66 20.27 -14.80
N VAL A 419 8.92 20.58 -14.54
CA VAL A 419 9.32 21.61 -13.57
C VAL A 419 9.76 22.85 -14.32
N ILE A 420 9.00 23.94 -14.18
CA ILE A 420 9.33 25.25 -14.76
C ILE A 420 10.15 26.08 -13.76
N PRO A 421 11.13 26.88 -14.22
CA PRO A 421 11.88 27.77 -13.33
C PRO A 421 10.96 28.77 -12.62
N LYS A 422 11.30 29.11 -11.37
CA LYS A 422 10.57 30.09 -10.55
C LYS A 422 10.55 31.48 -11.19
N ASN A 423 11.65 31.84 -11.84
CA ASN A 423 11.83 33.07 -12.61
C ASN A 423 11.99 32.70 -14.09
N ALA A 424 11.00 32.02 -14.67
CA ALA A 424 11.01 31.79 -16.11
C ALA A 424 11.20 33.13 -16.82
N PHE A 425 12.23 33.23 -17.68
CA PHE A 425 12.51 34.45 -18.41
C PHE A 425 11.28 34.87 -19.23
N THR A 426 10.75 36.07 -18.98
CA THR A 426 9.73 36.70 -19.82
C THR A 426 10.40 37.81 -20.60
N ILE A 427 10.25 37.85 -21.93
CA ILE A 427 10.75 38.97 -22.75
C ILE A 427 9.85 40.21 -22.62
N GLU A 428 8.63 40.05 -22.09
CA GLU A 428 7.67 41.13 -21.89
C GLU A 428 8.26 42.30 -21.10
N GLY A 429 7.99 43.50 -21.59
CA GLY A 429 8.49 44.74 -21.00
C GLY A 429 9.08 45.69 -22.02
N ASN A 430 9.65 46.78 -21.51
CA ASN A 430 10.33 47.79 -22.33
C ASN A 430 11.84 47.54 -22.34
N TRP A 431 12.44 47.75 -23.50
CA TRP A 431 13.84 47.48 -23.77
C TRP A 431 14.44 48.68 -24.47
N LYS A 432 15.62 49.08 -24.05
CA LYS A 432 16.38 50.19 -24.63
C LYS A 432 17.46 49.66 -25.54
N PHE A 433 17.62 50.26 -26.71
CA PHE A 433 18.73 49.93 -27.60
C PHE A 433 20.05 50.44 -27.01
N THR A 434 21.09 49.61 -27.12
CA THR A 434 22.47 49.95 -26.78
C THR A 434 23.39 49.88 -28.00
N ILE A 435 23.01 49.08 -29.00
CA ILE A 435 23.65 48.99 -30.31
C ILE A 435 22.55 48.96 -31.38
N ILE A 436 22.72 49.76 -32.45
CA ILE A 436 21.89 49.82 -33.65
C ILE A 436 22.83 49.69 -34.86
N GLU A 437 22.68 48.66 -35.68
CA GLU A 437 23.50 48.41 -36.89
C GLU A 437 25.01 48.34 -36.62
N ASN A 438 25.38 47.76 -35.48
CA ASN A 438 26.76 47.71 -34.95
C ASN A 438 27.31 49.04 -34.40
N GLU A 439 26.52 50.10 -34.42
CA GLU A 439 26.89 51.40 -33.86
C GLU A 439 26.30 51.62 -32.46
N PRO A 440 26.98 52.34 -31.55
CA PRO A 440 26.44 52.67 -30.24
C PRO A 440 25.17 53.53 -30.34
N ALA A 441 24.10 53.11 -29.66
CA ALA A 441 22.89 53.92 -29.55
C ALA A 441 23.11 55.10 -28.56
N ASP A 442 22.31 56.15 -28.73
CA ASP A 442 22.36 57.41 -27.98
C ASP A 442 23.71 58.16 -28.06
N GLN A 443 24.46 57.95 -29.15
CA GLN A 443 25.73 58.61 -29.42
C GLN A 443 25.81 59.05 -30.88
N TRP A 444 26.57 60.13 -31.14
CA TRP A 444 26.89 60.51 -32.52
C TRP A 444 27.96 59.57 -33.05
N ASN A 445 27.63 58.81 -34.09
CA ASN A 445 28.61 58.14 -34.93
C ASN A 445 29.15 59.15 -35.94
N THR A 446 30.43 59.49 -35.82
CA THR A 446 31.06 60.49 -36.68
C THR A 446 31.73 59.83 -37.87
N ASP A 447 31.25 60.11 -39.08
CA ASP A 447 31.83 59.56 -40.29
C ASP A 447 33.25 60.08 -40.54
N THR A 448 34.08 59.23 -41.10
CA THR A 448 35.44 59.56 -41.50
C THR A 448 35.43 60.30 -42.83
N TYR A 449 36.12 61.44 -42.91
CA TYR A 449 36.15 62.24 -44.14
C TYR A 449 37.55 62.75 -44.47
N THR A 450 37.74 63.13 -45.74
CA THR A 450 38.95 63.79 -46.24
C THR A 450 38.58 65.16 -46.81
N CYS A 451 39.44 66.17 -46.66
CA CYS A 451 39.20 67.50 -47.22
C CYS A 451 39.92 67.69 -48.58
N PRO A 452 39.30 68.39 -49.55
CA PRO A 452 37.88 68.77 -49.59
C PRO A 452 36.98 67.53 -49.71
N GLY A 453 35.79 67.57 -49.13
CA GLY A 453 34.88 66.42 -49.12
C GLY A 453 33.63 66.62 -48.28
N GLN A 454 32.87 65.54 -48.13
CA GLN A 454 31.60 65.51 -47.41
C GLN A 454 31.73 64.61 -46.17
N ARG A 455 30.96 64.90 -45.13
CA ARG A 455 30.87 64.10 -43.90
C ARG A 455 29.42 64.06 -43.44
N GLU A 456 28.96 62.89 -43.03
CA GLU A 456 27.64 62.71 -42.46
C GLU A 456 27.74 62.06 -41.07
N ASP A 457 27.46 62.80 -40.01
CA ASP A 457 27.35 62.19 -38.68
C ASP A 457 25.94 61.65 -38.49
N GLN A 458 25.81 60.48 -37.88
CA GLN A 458 24.53 59.83 -37.63
C GLN A 458 24.33 59.67 -36.12
N PHE A 459 23.08 59.80 -35.67
CA PHE A 459 22.68 59.53 -34.29
C PHE A 459 21.46 58.63 -34.30
N PHE A 460 21.55 57.51 -33.61
CA PHE A 460 20.45 56.56 -33.47
C PHE A 460 20.04 56.44 -31.99
N SER A 461 18.74 56.44 -31.75
CA SER A 461 18.14 56.09 -30.45
C SER A 461 16.97 55.16 -30.68
N GLY A 462 16.57 54.41 -29.66
CA GLY A 462 15.37 53.61 -29.80
C GLY A 462 14.93 52.87 -28.55
N GLN A 463 13.73 52.32 -28.63
CA GLN A 463 13.15 51.42 -27.64
C GLN A 463 12.28 50.35 -28.29
N ALA A 464 12.22 49.18 -27.67
CA ALA A 464 11.35 48.08 -28.07
C ALA A 464 10.43 47.70 -26.91
N THR A 465 9.14 47.49 -27.19
CA THR A 465 8.16 46.99 -26.23
C THR A 465 7.72 45.60 -26.66
N PHE A 466 7.85 44.63 -25.77
CA PHE A 466 7.42 43.26 -25.98
C PHE A 466 6.17 42.95 -25.17
N THR A 467 5.22 42.29 -25.82
CA THR A 467 4.09 41.61 -25.18
C THR A 467 4.21 40.10 -25.39
N ALA A 468 3.27 39.33 -24.84
CA ALA A 468 3.18 37.88 -25.01
C ALA A 468 3.22 37.42 -26.48
N ASN A 469 2.68 38.24 -27.39
CA ASN A 469 2.46 37.85 -28.80
C ASN A 469 3.00 38.85 -29.82
N THR A 470 3.43 40.04 -29.39
CA THR A 470 3.86 41.11 -30.29
C THR A 470 5.10 41.84 -29.80
N MET A 471 5.79 42.47 -30.75
CA MET A 471 6.89 43.40 -30.49
C MET A 471 6.62 44.70 -31.24
N LYS A 472 6.83 45.84 -30.58
CA LYS A 472 6.87 47.16 -31.21
C LYS A 472 8.24 47.78 -31.03
N ILE A 473 8.91 48.15 -32.13
CA ILE A 473 10.17 48.90 -32.13
C ILE A 473 9.87 50.33 -32.53
N ASN A 474 10.51 51.28 -31.84
CA ASN A 474 10.61 52.68 -32.29
C ASN A 474 12.09 53.05 -32.31
N ILE A 475 12.61 53.34 -33.50
CA ILE A 475 13.98 53.88 -33.70
C ILE A 475 13.83 55.32 -34.14
N ALA A 476 14.60 56.21 -33.55
CA ALA A 476 14.69 57.60 -33.94
C ALA A 476 16.11 57.84 -34.49
N GLU A 477 16.18 58.40 -35.69
CA GLU A 477 17.43 58.74 -36.36
C GLU A 477 17.55 60.25 -36.60
N LYS A 478 18.79 60.74 -36.58
CA LYS A 478 19.14 62.11 -36.92
C LYS A 478 20.49 62.12 -37.63
N TYR A 479 20.65 62.98 -38.63
CA TYR A 479 21.92 63.16 -39.32
C TYR A 479 22.40 64.62 -39.27
N ARG A 480 23.72 64.80 -39.39
CA ARG A 480 24.38 66.09 -39.60
C ARG A 480 25.27 65.99 -40.81
N TYR A 481 24.98 66.80 -41.82
CA TYR A 481 25.76 66.86 -43.04
C TYR A 481 26.69 68.07 -43.03
N TYR A 482 27.94 67.84 -43.42
CA TYR A 482 28.97 68.85 -43.57
C TYR A 482 29.59 68.74 -44.96
N ASN A 483 29.73 69.86 -45.66
CA ASN A 483 30.48 69.97 -46.92
C ASN A 483 31.69 70.87 -46.70
N TYR A 484 32.90 70.37 -46.97
CA TYR A 484 34.15 71.05 -46.70
C TYR A 484 34.82 71.52 -47.99
N GLY A 485 35.22 72.79 -48.01
CA GLY A 485 35.98 73.39 -49.11
C GLY A 485 37.44 72.94 -49.15
N PRO A 486 38.21 73.39 -50.17
CA PRO A 486 39.63 73.04 -50.32
C PRO A 486 40.52 73.42 -49.12
N GLN A 487 40.07 74.36 -48.27
CA GLN A 487 40.76 74.78 -47.05
C GLN A 487 40.19 74.15 -45.77
N CYS A 488 39.42 73.05 -45.87
CA CYS A 488 38.71 72.41 -44.75
C CYS A 488 37.71 73.32 -44.00
N ASN A 489 37.32 74.45 -44.57
CA ASN A 489 36.23 75.26 -44.03
C ASN A 489 34.88 74.65 -44.40
N ILE A 490 33.92 74.66 -43.47
CA ILE A 490 32.55 74.21 -43.74
C ILE A 490 31.91 75.21 -44.71
N LEU A 491 31.63 74.76 -45.92
CA LEU A 491 30.88 75.49 -46.94
C LEU A 491 29.37 75.32 -46.77
N GLU A 492 28.96 74.15 -46.29
CA GLU A 492 27.55 73.82 -46.08
C GLU A 492 27.39 72.97 -44.83
N TYR A 493 26.36 73.29 -44.04
CA TYR A 493 25.94 72.50 -42.90
C TYR A 493 24.42 72.31 -42.96
N LYS A 494 23.97 71.06 -42.82
CA LYS A 494 22.56 70.72 -42.72
C LYS A 494 22.35 69.79 -41.53
N GLU A 495 21.43 70.17 -40.65
CA GLU A 495 20.91 69.31 -39.59
C GLU A 495 19.37 69.47 -39.61
N PRO A 496 18.61 68.43 -39.96
CA PRO A 496 17.17 68.47 -39.88
C PRO A 496 16.70 68.82 -38.46
N THR A 497 15.62 69.60 -38.37
CA THR A 497 15.04 70.04 -37.09
C THR A 497 14.21 68.95 -36.40
N GLY A 498 13.91 67.84 -37.09
CA GLY A 498 13.14 66.71 -36.58
C GLY A 498 13.95 65.43 -36.48
N TRP A 499 13.42 64.49 -35.72
CA TRP A 499 13.83 63.09 -35.76
C TRP A 499 13.03 62.40 -36.85
N GLN A 500 13.65 61.48 -37.57
CA GLN A 500 12.91 60.51 -38.34
C GLN A 500 12.66 59.29 -37.45
N THR A 501 11.39 58.95 -37.24
CA THR A 501 10.96 57.84 -36.40
C THR A 501 10.55 56.67 -37.28
N ILE A 502 11.15 55.52 -37.04
CA ILE A 502 10.78 54.25 -37.67
C ILE A 502 10.04 53.42 -36.62
N THR A 503 8.77 53.12 -36.89
CA THR A 503 7.97 52.22 -36.05
C THR A 503 7.78 50.88 -36.75
N ALA A 504 8.19 49.79 -36.10
CA ALA A 504 8.00 48.43 -36.61
C ALA A 504 7.15 47.58 -35.64
N ASN A 505 6.15 46.87 -36.17
CA ASN A 505 5.31 45.95 -35.40
C ASN A 505 5.50 44.53 -35.93
N HIS A 506 5.71 43.58 -35.02
CA HIS A 506 5.92 42.16 -35.35
C HIS A 506 5.03 41.28 -34.49
N ASN A 507 4.62 40.13 -35.04
CA ASN A 507 4.15 39.00 -34.24
C ASN A 507 5.35 38.21 -33.73
N ASN A 508 5.21 37.56 -32.58
CA ASN A 508 6.30 36.77 -32.02
C ASN A 508 5.87 35.36 -31.54
N THR A 509 6.81 34.41 -31.65
CA THR A 509 6.65 33.03 -31.17
C THR A 509 7.92 32.62 -30.42
N ILE A 510 7.76 32.06 -29.22
CA ILE A 510 8.88 31.63 -28.36
C ILE A 510 9.27 30.18 -28.70
N GLU A 511 10.54 29.96 -29.06
CA GLU A 511 11.12 28.64 -29.29
C GLU A 511 12.44 28.50 -28.52
N ALA A 512 12.44 27.68 -27.46
CA ALA A 512 13.59 27.41 -26.58
C ALA A 512 14.23 28.68 -25.98
N ASN A 513 15.36 29.14 -26.54
CA ASN A 513 16.13 30.32 -26.13
C ASN A 513 16.10 31.45 -27.18
N SER A 514 15.23 31.31 -28.18
CA SER A 514 15.07 32.28 -29.26
C SER A 514 13.62 32.70 -29.43
N LEU A 515 13.40 33.99 -29.71
CA LEU A 515 12.10 34.48 -30.18
C LEU A 515 12.18 34.60 -31.70
N LYS A 516 11.23 33.98 -32.41
CA LYS A 516 11.03 34.27 -33.84
C LYS A 516 10.05 35.41 -33.99
N LEU A 517 10.42 36.40 -34.77
CA LEU A 517 9.56 37.50 -35.18
C LEU A 517 9.04 37.23 -36.58
N THR A 518 7.75 37.44 -36.80
CA THR A 518 7.09 37.19 -38.11
C THR A 518 6.12 38.30 -38.44
N GLY A 519 5.79 38.44 -39.73
CA GLY A 519 4.78 39.39 -40.21
C GLY A 519 5.10 40.85 -39.86
N GLY A 520 6.38 41.20 -39.82
CA GLY A 520 6.82 42.53 -39.43
C GLY A 520 6.41 43.57 -40.47
N THR A 521 5.82 44.67 -40.00
CA THR A 521 5.49 45.84 -40.85
C THR A 521 6.04 47.11 -40.22
N GLY A 522 6.64 47.97 -41.05
CA GLY A 522 7.27 49.22 -40.64
C GLY A 522 6.65 50.43 -41.32
N ILE A 523 6.65 51.55 -40.62
CA ILE A 523 6.29 52.86 -41.19
C ILE A 523 7.23 53.94 -40.64
N ASN A 524 7.64 54.90 -41.48
CA ASN A 524 8.30 56.12 -41.03
C ASN A 524 7.36 57.33 -41.04
N ASP A 525 7.86 58.46 -40.55
CA ASP A 525 7.13 59.72 -40.48
C ASP A 525 6.72 60.29 -41.85
N GLU A 526 7.32 59.80 -42.94
CA GLU A 526 6.99 60.16 -44.33
C GLU A 526 5.99 59.19 -44.99
N ASN A 527 5.40 58.27 -44.22
CA ASN A 527 4.50 57.20 -44.66
C ASN A 527 5.11 56.17 -45.62
N TYR A 528 6.44 56.06 -45.70
CA TYR A 528 7.06 54.92 -46.34
C TYR A 528 6.83 53.67 -45.52
N THR A 529 6.45 52.58 -46.18
CA THR A 529 6.12 51.31 -45.53
C THR A 529 7.08 50.21 -45.97
N TRP A 530 7.48 49.37 -45.01
CA TRP A 530 8.36 48.23 -45.26
C TRP A 530 7.76 46.94 -44.71
N SER A 531 8.11 45.83 -45.34
CA SER A 531 7.89 44.49 -44.79
C SER A 531 9.21 43.94 -44.30
N PHE A 532 9.23 43.45 -43.07
CA PHE A 532 10.40 42.80 -42.49
C PHE A 532 10.35 41.30 -42.74
N SER A 533 11.51 40.69 -43.01
CA SER A 533 11.66 39.25 -43.01
C SER A 533 11.64 38.71 -41.57
N ASP A 534 11.55 37.39 -41.43
CA ASP A 534 11.59 36.75 -40.13
C ASP A 534 12.85 37.16 -39.35
N GLY A 535 12.65 37.60 -38.11
CA GLY A 535 13.69 38.03 -37.20
C GLY A 535 13.95 36.99 -36.12
N VAL A 536 15.17 36.98 -35.57
CA VAL A 536 15.56 36.12 -34.45
C VAL A 536 16.04 36.98 -33.31
N ILE A 537 15.47 36.78 -32.13
CA ILE A 537 15.99 37.32 -30.87
C ILE A 537 16.72 36.22 -30.15
N THR A 538 17.97 36.50 -29.75
CA THR A 538 18.74 35.63 -28.86
C THR A 538 18.78 36.26 -27.48
N ILE A 539 18.44 35.46 -26.47
CA ILE A 539 18.50 35.89 -25.07
C ILE A 539 19.93 35.68 -24.57
N LEU A 540 20.64 36.77 -24.24
CA LEU A 540 22.00 36.66 -23.68
C LEU A 540 21.93 36.43 -22.17
N ASP A 541 21.09 37.21 -21.48
CA ASP A 541 20.82 37.11 -20.05
C ASP A 541 19.43 37.73 -19.73
N PRO A 542 18.91 37.68 -18.48
CA PRO A 542 17.60 38.21 -18.15
C PRO A 542 17.35 39.69 -18.50
N ASN A 543 18.41 40.48 -18.57
CA ASN A 543 18.40 41.92 -18.82
C ASN A 543 18.99 42.31 -20.17
N THR A 544 19.52 41.37 -20.97
CA THR A 544 20.17 41.67 -22.26
C THR A 544 19.72 40.71 -23.36
N ILE A 545 19.33 41.26 -24.50
CA ILE A 545 18.97 40.50 -25.72
C ILE A 545 19.70 41.05 -26.94
N THR A 546 19.84 40.22 -27.97
CA THR A 546 20.23 40.65 -29.31
C THR A 546 19.14 40.32 -30.30
N LEU A 547 18.90 41.22 -31.24
CA LEU A 547 17.88 41.08 -32.29
C LEU A 547 18.56 41.17 -33.65
N THR A 548 18.29 40.19 -34.51
CA THR A 548 18.70 40.20 -35.91
C THR A 548 17.50 40.01 -36.81
N TYR A 549 17.29 40.87 -37.80
CA TYR A 549 16.28 40.68 -38.84
C TYR A 549 16.70 41.39 -40.13
N SER A 550 16.05 41.05 -41.25
CA SER A 550 16.30 41.71 -42.52
C SER A 550 15.05 42.42 -43.04
N PHE A 551 15.23 43.42 -43.89
CA PHE A 551 14.12 43.97 -44.67
C PHE A 551 14.58 44.29 -46.09
N TYR A 552 13.61 44.43 -47.00
CA TYR A 552 13.86 44.87 -48.35
C TYR A 552 13.52 46.35 -48.45
N ASP A 553 14.50 47.19 -48.74
CA ASP A 553 14.33 48.65 -48.79
C ASP A 553 13.77 49.15 -50.14
N GLY A 554 13.60 48.25 -51.11
CA GLY A 554 13.21 48.55 -52.49
C GLY A 554 14.30 48.23 -53.50
N TYR A 555 15.56 48.19 -53.06
CA TYR A 555 16.75 47.97 -53.88
C TYR A 555 17.52 46.71 -53.47
N GLU A 556 17.68 46.49 -52.16
CA GLU A 556 18.43 45.36 -51.62
C GLU A 556 17.87 44.83 -50.29
N MET A 557 18.39 43.66 -49.88
CA MET A 557 18.09 43.09 -48.57
C MET A 557 19.09 43.61 -47.55
N VAL A 558 18.61 44.41 -46.60
CA VAL A 558 19.42 44.99 -45.52
C VAL A 558 19.32 44.10 -44.29
N ASN A 559 20.46 43.70 -43.73
CA ASN A 559 20.54 42.89 -42.51
C ASN A 559 20.83 43.80 -41.31
N MET A 560 19.97 43.73 -40.30
CA MET A 560 20.05 44.59 -39.12
C MET A 560 20.49 43.79 -37.91
N TYR A 561 21.35 44.37 -37.09
CA TYR A 561 21.75 43.84 -35.79
C TYR A 561 21.52 44.88 -34.70
N TYR A 562 20.87 44.45 -33.62
CA TYR A 562 20.59 45.28 -32.47
C TYR A 562 20.96 44.57 -31.17
N LYS A 563 21.39 45.36 -30.18
CA LYS A 563 21.56 44.89 -28.80
C LYS A 563 20.69 45.74 -27.88
N LEU A 564 19.85 45.09 -27.08
CA LEU A 564 18.93 45.76 -26.19
C LEU A 564 19.16 45.34 -24.74
N VAL A 565 18.91 46.29 -23.83
CA VAL A 565 18.89 46.06 -22.38
C VAL A 565 17.50 46.37 -21.83
N ARG A 566 17.05 45.60 -20.85
CA ARG A 566 15.74 45.80 -20.22
C ARG A 566 15.72 47.15 -19.48
N GLN A 567 14.63 47.91 -19.62
CA GLN A 567 14.41 49.18 -18.91
C GLN A 567 13.84 48.95 -17.50
#